data_AF-A0A2U1CS63-F1
#
_entry.id   AF-A0A2U1CS63-F1
#
_cell.length_a   1.000
_cell.length_b   1.000
_cell.length_c   1.000
_cell.angle_alpha   90.00
_cell.angle_beta   90.00
_cell.angle_gamma   90.00
#
_symmetry.space_group_name_H-M   'P 1'
#
loop_
_entity.id
_entity.type
_entity.pdbx_description
1 polymer ?
#
loop_
_entity_poly.entity_id
_entity_poly.type
_entity_poly.pdbx_seq_one_letter_code
_entity_poly.pdbx_strand_id
1 'polypeptide(L)'
;MATQEANLIAVFQAIGLDVKALYANQGNLASLTTTQKGNLVAALNELKTLIGQAGAQIDDDTPSSSTTYSSTKINAAITAAIAALVDGAPTTFDTLKEIADYIASDETAMGTITTALSNRVKFNEPQTLTELQQIQACENIGIGDPTTDFEAEYAAAKA
;
A
#
# COMPACT_ATOMS: atom_id res chain seq x y z
N MET A 1 22.42 -86.75 16.65
CA MET A 1 22.43 -85.68 17.66
C MET A 1 23.49 -84.68 17.23
N ALA A 2 23.15 -83.41 17.05
CA ALA A 2 24.17 -82.38 16.86
C ALA A 2 25.09 -82.37 18.07
N THR A 3 26.40 -82.33 17.85
CA THR A 3 27.36 -82.21 18.94
C THR A 3 27.17 -80.86 19.63
N GLN A 4 27.52 -80.75 20.91
CA GLN A 4 27.50 -79.47 21.62
C GLN A 4 28.31 -78.39 20.88
N GLU A 5 29.40 -78.80 20.23
CA GLU A 5 30.21 -77.97 19.34
C GLU A 5 29.41 -77.40 18.16
N ALA A 6 28.66 -78.23 17.42
CA ALA A 6 27.85 -77.79 16.29
C ALA A 6 26.76 -76.79 16.70
N ASN A 7 26.11 -77.01 17.86
CA ASN A 7 25.12 -76.09 18.40
C ASN A 7 25.73 -74.74 18.78
N LEU A 8 26.94 -74.75 19.35
CA LEU A 8 27.64 -73.52 19.74
C LEU A 8 28.06 -72.69 18.52
N ILE A 9 28.56 -73.35 17.47
CA ILE A 9 28.90 -72.69 16.20
C ILE A 9 27.66 -72.02 15.58
N ALA A 10 26.53 -72.72 15.53
CA ALA A 10 25.29 -72.20 14.94
C ALA A 10 24.79 -70.95 15.68
N VAL A 11 24.84 -70.94 17.01
CA VAL A 11 24.44 -69.77 17.82
C VAL A 11 25.36 -68.58 17.55
N PHE A 12 26.69 -68.76 17.52
CA PHE A 12 27.60 -67.66 17.24
C PHE A 12 27.45 -67.10 15.81
N GLN A 13 27.14 -67.95 14.83
CA GLN A 13 26.83 -67.52 13.47
C GLN A 13 25.55 -66.69 13.42
N ALA A 14 24.48 -67.12 14.11
CA ALA A 14 23.23 -66.38 14.19
C ALA A 14 23.43 -65.00 14.84
N ILE A 15 24.15 -64.94 15.97
CA ILE A 15 24.51 -63.67 16.64
C ILE A 15 25.29 -62.76 15.70
N GLY A 16 26.27 -63.31 14.97
CA GLY A 16 27.06 -62.52 14.01
C GLY A 16 26.22 -61.95 12.86
N LEU A 17 25.23 -62.70 12.37
CA LEU A 17 24.28 -62.24 11.37
C LEU A 17 23.37 -61.13 11.92
N ASP A 18 22.84 -61.31 13.13
CA ASP A 18 21.99 -60.32 13.80
C ASP A 18 22.74 -59.01 14.03
N VAL A 19 23.99 -59.07 14.53
CA VAL A 19 24.84 -57.88 14.71
C VAL A 19 25.13 -57.20 13.37
N LYS A 20 25.44 -57.96 12.31
CA LYS A 20 25.65 -57.40 10.97
C LYS A 20 24.39 -56.71 10.45
N ALA A 21 23.21 -57.31 10.64
CA ALA A 21 21.94 -56.71 10.26
C ALA A 21 21.66 -55.41 11.03
N LEU A 22 21.96 -55.37 12.33
CA LEU A 22 21.85 -54.16 13.15
C LEU A 22 22.76 -53.04 12.63
N TYR A 23 24.02 -53.32 12.31
CA TYR A 23 24.94 -52.33 11.71
C TYR A 23 24.48 -51.87 10.32
N ALA A 24 23.97 -52.79 9.49
CA ALA A 24 23.44 -52.44 8.17
C ALA A 24 22.20 -51.52 8.27
N ASN A 25 21.31 -51.78 9.22
CA ASN A 25 20.10 -50.99 9.44
C ASN A 25 20.37 -49.62 10.08
N GLN A 26 21.31 -49.54 11.02
CA GLN A 26 21.69 -48.28 11.68
C GLN A 26 22.61 -47.41 10.82
N GLY A 27 23.40 -48.03 9.94
CA GLY A 27 24.44 -47.36 9.17
C GLY A 27 25.69 -47.01 9.99
N ASN A 28 26.70 -46.46 9.31
CA ASN A 28 27.92 -45.99 9.96
C ASN A 28 27.72 -44.57 10.51
N LEU A 29 27.80 -44.39 11.83
CA LEU A 29 27.71 -43.08 12.49
C LEU A 29 28.72 -42.06 11.95
N ALA A 30 29.90 -42.51 11.48
CA ALA A 30 30.90 -41.62 10.88
C ALA A 30 30.40 -40.93 9.61
N SER A 31 29.45 -41.54 8.90
CA SER A 31 28.84 -41.04 7.66
C SER A 31 27.76 -39.97 7.89
N LEU A 32 27.35 -39.72 9.14
CA LEU A 32 26.45 -38.61 9.44
C LEU A 32 27.09 -37.26 9.04
N THR A 33 26.28 -36.33 8.56
CA THR A 33 26.70 -34.95 8.24
C THR A 33 26.44 -33.97 9.40
N THR A 34 25.79 -34.43 10.47
CA THR A 34 25.64 -33.70 11.73
C THR A 34 26.97 -33.57 12.45
N THR A 35 27.08 -32.59 13.35
CA THR A 35 28.26 -32.41 14.20
C THR A 35 28.34 -33.54 15.23
N GLN A 36 27.20 -33.93 15.80
CA GLN A 36 27.07 -35.02 16.76
C GLN A 36 27.04 -36.37 16.02
N LYS A 37 28.06 -37.20 16.29
CA LYS A 37 28.19 -38.56 15.71
C LYS A 37 28.30 -39.68 16.76
N GLY A 38 28.13 -39.35 18.04
CA GLY A 38 28.27 -40.33 19.13
C GLY A 38 27.16 -41.38 19.17
N ASN A 39 25.94 -41.02 18.75
CA ASN A 39 24.80 -41.92 18.56
C ASN A 39 23.71 -41.23 17.71
N LEU A 40 22.75 -42.01 17.20
CA LEU A 40 21.65 -41.51 16.37
C LEU A 40 20.72 -40.53 17.10
N VAL A 41 20.49 -40.71 18.40
CA VAL A 41 19.59 -39.83 19.19
C VAL A 41 20.18 -38.42 19.29
N ALA A 42 21.48 -38.31 19.56
CA ALA A 42 22.18 -37.03 19.62
C ALA A 42 22.15 -36.32 18.26
N ALA A 43 22.42 -37.04 17.17
CA ALA A 43 22.34 -36.50 15.81
C ALA A 43 20.93 -36.02 15.44
N LEU A 44 19.89 -36.79 15.80
CA LEU A 44 18.49 -36.43 15.56
C LEU A 44 18.05 -35.20 16.38
N ASN A 45 18.51 -35.08 17.63
CA ASN A 45 18.23 -33.93 18.47
C ASN A 45 18.92 -32.64 17.96
N GLU A 46 20.15 -32.75 17.43
CA GLU A 46 20.82 -31.65 16.74
C GLU A 46 20.01 -31.22 15.51
N LEU A 47 19.61 -32.16 14.65
CA LEU A 47 18.82 -31.88 13.46
C LEU A 47 17.47 -31.23 13.81
N LYS A 48 16.76 -31.73 14.83
CA LYS A 48 15.50 -31.13 15.31
C LYS A 48 15.69 -29.66 15.68
N THR A 49 16.80 -29.35 16.35
CA THR A 49 17.14 -27.97 16.75
C THR A 49 17.42 -27.13 15.51
N LEU A 50 18.28 -27.59 14.61
CA LEU A 50 18.62 -26.88 13.38
C LEU A 50 17.40 -26.62 12.50
N ILE A 51 16.49 -27.59 12.36
CA ILE A 51 15.25 -27.43 11.60
C ILE A 51 14.28 -26.48 12.30
N GLY A 52 14.22 -26.49 13.64
CA GLY A 52 13.45 -25.48 14.39
C GLY A 52 13.92 -24.05 14.13
N GLN A 53 15.21 -23.88 13.85
CA GLN A 53 15.81 -22.60 13.44
C GLN A 53 15.83 -22.40 11.92
N ALA A 54 15.43 -23.41 11.12
CA ALA A 54 15.46 -23.34 9.66
C ALA A 54 14.22 -22.61 9.16
N GLY A 55 14.35 -21.31 8.95
CA GLY A 55 13.30 -20.45 8.41
C GLY A 55 13.49 -19.01 8.83
N ALA A 56 12.78 -18.10 8.16
CA ALA A 56 12.67 -16.72 8.63
C ALA A 56 12.04 -16.75 10.03
N GLN A 57 12.77 -16.24 11.01
CA GLN A 57 12.26 -16.12 12.38
C GLN A 57 11.18 -15.04 12.38
N ILE A 58 9.96 -15.39 12.81
CA ILE A 58 8.85 -14.43 12.92
C ILE A 58 8.88 -13.82 14.32
N ASP A 59 8.98 -12.50 14.38
CA ASP A 59 8.95 -11.73 15.63
C ASP A 59 8.11 -10.47 15.39
N ASP A 60 6.91 -10.40 15.98
CA ASP A 60 5.97 -9.29 15.80
C ASP A 60 6.12 -8.16 16.84
N ASP A 61 7.06 -8.32 17.79
CA ASP A 61 7.26 -7.38 18.89
C ASP A 61 8.27 -6.29 18.52
N THR A 62 9.38 -6.65 17.86
CA THR A 62 10.47 -5.70 17.58
C THR A 62 10.98 -5.77 16.14
N PRO A 63 11.27 -4.62 15.49
CA PRO A 63 11.97 -4.61 14.21
C PRO A 63 13.39 -5.14 14.36
N SER A 64 13.80 -6.02 13.47
CA SER A 64 15.16 -6.57 13.44
C SER A 64 15.61 -6.84 12.00
N SER A 65 16.91 -6.89 11.77
CA SER A 65 17.51 -7.30 10.50
C SER A 65 17.58 -8.81 10.30
N SER A 66 17.32 -9.60 11.35
CA SER A 66 17.40 -11.06 11.35
C SER A 66 16.05 -11.77 11.49
N THR A 67 14.97 -11.02 11.74
CA THR A 67 13.60 -11.54 11.85
C THR A 67 12.68 -10.80 10.87
N THR A 68 11.48 -11.34 10.64
CA THR A 68 10.44 -10.71 9.83
C THR A 68 9.14 -10.62 10.64
N TYR A 69 8.27 -9.70 10.24
CA TYR A 69 6.90 -9.66 10.72
C TYR A 69 6.02 -10.73 10.06
N SER A 70 5.02 -11.17 10.79
CA SER A 70 3.92 -11.99 10.27
C SER A 70 3.05 -11.18 9.30
N SER A 71 2.33 -11.88 8.42
CA SER A 71 1.35 -11.23 7.52
C SER A 71 0.28 -10.46 8.30
N THR A 72 -0.11 -10.94 9.48
CA THR A 72 -1.05 -10.27 10.38
C THR A 72 -0.50 -8.94 10.88
N LYS A 73 0.75 -8.92 11.37
CA LYS A 73 1.41 -7.70 11.85
C LYS A 73 1.63 -6.70 10.72
N ILE A 74 2.03 -7.17 9.54
CA ILE A 74 2.17 -6.33 8.34
C ILE A 74 0.83 -5.68 7.98
N ASN A 75 -0.25 -6.46 7.93
CA ASN A 75 -1.58 -5.93 7.61
C ASN A 75 -2.07 -4.91 8.65
N ALA A 76 -1.83 -5.18 9.93
CA ALA A 76 -2.16 -4.25 11.02
C ALA A 76 -1.35 -2.95 10.91
N ALA A 77 -0.06 -3.02 10.62
CA ALA A 77 0.79 -1.85 10.42
C ALA A 77 0.36 -1.02 9.20
N ILE A 78 0.00 -1.66 8.08
CA ILE A 78 -0.53 -0.98 6.89
C ILE A 78 -1.85 -0.28 7.21
N THR A 79 -2.77 -0.99 7.87
CA THR A 79 -4.07 -0.42 8.25
C THR A 79 -3.91 0.78 9.18
N ALA A 80 -3.03 0.67 10.18
CA ALA A 80 -2.73 1.77 11.09
C ALA A 80 -2.08 2.97 10.38
N ALA A 81 -1.18 2.72 9.42
CA ALA A 81 -0.56 3.78 8.62
C ALA A 81 -1.57 4.49 7.71
N ILE A 82 -2.49 3.74 7.09
CA ILE A 82 -3.59 4.31 6.29
C ILE A 82 -4.49 5.14 7.19
N ALA A 83 -4.92 4.61 8.34
CA ALA A 83 -5.73 5.34 9.31
C ALA A 83 -5.01 6.64 9.74
N ALA A 84 -3.75 6.57 10.16
CA ALA A 84 -2.99 7.76 10.56
C ALA A 84 -2.84 8.82 9.45
N LEU A 85 -2.89 8.42 8.17
CA LEU A 85 -2.86 9.35 7.04
C LEU A 85 -4.19 10.10 6.86
N VAL A 86 -5.32 9.48 7.23
CA VAL A 86 -6.68 10.00 6.95
C VAL A 86 -7.44 10.50 8.19
N ASP A 87 -7.14 9.99 9.39
CA ASP A 87 -7.88 10.21 10.66
C ASP A 87 -7.89 11.67 11.14
N GLY A 88 -7.02 12.53 10.60
CA GLY A 88 -7.03 13.97 10.83
C GLY A 88 -8.01 14.75 9.94
N ALA A 89 -8.58 14.11 8.93
CA ALA A 89 -9.54 14.71 8.02
C ALA A 89 -10.96 14.61 8.60
N PRO A 90 -11.83 15.60 8.33
CA PRO A 90 -13.28 15.43 8.54
C PRO A 90 -13.77 14.16 7.83
N THR A 91 -14.77 13.46 8.36
CA THR A 91 -15.29 12.18 7.79
C THR A 91 -15.76 12.29 6.33
N THR A 92 -16.04 13.51 5.86
CA THR A 92 -16.41 13.82 4.47
C THR A 92 -15.21 13.88 3.51
N PHE A 93 -13.99 13.94 4.06
CA PHE A 93 -12.72 14.08 3.35
C PHE A 93 -11.71 13.01 3.80
N ASP A 94 -12.20 11.91 4.35
CA ASP A 94 -11.39 10.80 4.89
C ASP A 94 -10.76 9.95 3.76
N THR A 95 -11.02 10.30 2.49
CA THR A 95 -10.34 9.73 1.33
C THR A 95 -9.62 10.79 0.51
N LEU A 96 -8.44 10.42 -0.03
CA LEU A 96 -7.67 11.27 -0.96
C LEU A 96 -8.49 11.62 -2.22
N LYS A 97 -9.42 10.75 -2.61
CA LYS A 97 -10.34 10.95 -3.74
C LYS A 97 -11.31 12.10 -3.47
N GLU A 98 -11.92 12.14 -2.29
CA GLU A 98 -12.85 13.21 -1.89
C GLU A 98 -12.15 14.57 -1.82
N ILE A 99 -10.92 14.62 -1.28
CA ILE A 99 -10.12 15.85 -1.25
C ILE A 99 -9.81 16.34 -2.67
N ALA A 100 -9.40 15.45 -3.57
CA ALA A 100 -9.10 15.81 -4.95
C ALA A 100 -10.35 16.34 -5.69
N ASP A 101 -11.49 15.70 -5.49
CA ASP A 101 -12.76 16.12 -6.09
C ASP A 101 -13.22 17.48 -5.53
N TYR A 102 -13.05 17.72 -4.22
CA TYR A 102 -13.37 18.99 -3.56
C TYR A 102 -12.51 20.15 -4.12
N ILE A 103 -11.19 19.94 -4.25
CA ILE A 103 -10.29 20.95 -4.84
C ILE A 103 -10.69 21.29 -6.28
N ALA A 104 -11.01 20.29 -7.10
CA ALA A 104 -11.46 20.51 -8.48
C ALA A 104 -12.79 21.28 -8.56
N SER A 105 -13.72 20.98 -7.65
CA SER A 105 -14.98 21.71 -7.51
C SER A 105 -14.74 23.17 -7.10
N ASP A 106 -13.89 23.39 -6.10
CA ASP A 106 -13.54 24.74 -5.61
C ASP A 106 -12.85 25.58 -6.69
N GLU A 107 -11.94 24.99 -7.49
CA GLU A 107 -11.30 25.67 -8.62
C GLU A 107 -12.33 26.10 -9.68
N THR A 108 -13.29 25.22 -9.99
CA THR A 108 -14.40 25.52 -10.92
C THR A 108 -15.31 26.63 -10.37
N ALA A 109 -15.61 26.58 -9.08
CA ALA A 109 -16.42 27.60 -8.42
C ALA A 109 -15.71 28.96 -8.42
N MET A 110 -14.42 29.01 -8.09
CA MET A 110 -13.61 30.22 -8.12
C MET A 110 -13.46 30.79 -9.54
N GLY A 111 -13.31 29.93 -10.55
CA GLY A 111 -13.34 30.35 -11.95
C GLY A 111 -14.67 31.01 -12.32
N THR A 112 -15.79 30.38 -11.95
CA THR A 112 -17.14 30.92 -12.17
C THR A 112 -17.34 32.28 -11.50
N ILE A 113 -16.93 32.41 -10.23
CA ILE A 113 -17.01 33.68 -9.49
C ILE A 113 -16.14 34.75 -10.16
N THR A 114 -14.92 34.40 -10.57
CA THR A 114 -13.99 35.34 -11.23
C THR A 114 -14.54 35.85 -12.55
N THR A 115 -15.14 34.97 -13.36
CA THR A 115 -15.82 35.35 -14.61
C THR A 115 -17.02 36.25 -14.32
N ALA A 116 -17.87 35.88 -13.35
CA ALA A 116 -19.04 36.68 -12.99
C ALA A 116 -18.64 38.08 -12.50
N LEU A 117 -17.58 38.20 -11.71
CA LEU A 117 -17.03 39.48 -11.25
C LEU A 117 -16.45 40.30 -12.42
N SER A 118 -15.73 39.64 -13.34
CA SER A 118 -15.15 40.29 -14.52
C SER A 118 -16.21 40.85 -15.48
N ASN A 119 -17.39 40.23 -15.51
CA ASN A 119 -18.53 40.68 -16.30
C ASN A 119 -19.29 41.88 -15.68
N ARG A 120 -19.00 42.27 -14.43
CA ARG A 120 -19.63 43.45 -13.82
C ARG A 120 -18.95 44.73 -14.28
N VAL A 121 -19.77 45.76 -14.51
CA VAL A 121 -19.29 47.12 -14.71
C VAL A 121 -18.72 47.65 -13.39
N LYS A 122 -17.44 48.03 -13.39
CA LYS A 122 -16.72 48.66 -12.29
C LYS A 122 -17.06 50.14 -12.25
N PHE A 123 -17.29 50.66 -11.06
CA PHE A 123 -17.50 52.09 -10.81
C PHE A 123 -16.25 52.78 -10.25
N ASN A 124 -15.26 52.01 -9.80
CA ASN A 124 -14.07 52.50 -9.10
C ASN A 124 -12.89 52.79 -10.03
N GLU A 125 -12.94 52.36 -11.29
CA GLU A 125 -11.88 52.56 -12.28
C GLU A 125 -12.42 52.49 -13.73
N PRO A 126 -11.76 53.13 -14.71
CA PRO A 126 -12.10 52.97 -16.12
C PRO A 126 -11.98 51.51 -16.59
N GLN A 127 -12.89 51.07 -17.46
CA GLN A 127 -12.86 49.74 -18.07
C GLN A 127 -12.86 49.81 -19.60
N THR A 128 -12.13 48.89 -20.22
CA THR A 128 -12.19 48.67 -21.67
C THR A 128 -13.24 47.60 -21.96
N LEU A 129 -14.40 48.00 -22.49
CA LEU A 129 -15.50 47.14 -22.88
C LEU A 129 -15.69 47.21 -24.40
N THR A 130 -16.14 46.11 -25.02
CA THR A 130 -16.58 46.14 -26.43
C THR A 130 -17.86 46.97 -26.58
N GLU A 131 -18.15 47.48 -27.78
CA GLU A 131 -19.39 48.25 -28.03
C GLU A 131 -20.65 47.49 -27.61
N LEU A 132 -20.74 46.19 -27.94
CA LEU A 132 -21.87 45.35 -27.52
C LEU A 132 -21.97 45.20 -25.99
N GLN A 133 -20.84 45.10 -25.28
CA GLN A 133 -20.84 45.04 -23.82
C GLN A 133 -21.28 46.38 -23.21
N GLN A 134 -20.91 47.51 -23.82
CA GLN A 134 -21.34 48.84 -23.39
C GLN A 134 -22.84 49.02 -23.57
N ILE A 135 -23.39 48.67 -24.74
CA ILE A 135 -24.84 48.71 -25.02
C ILE A 135 -25.59 47.87 -23.98
N GLN A 136 -25.21 46.60 -23.81
CA GLN A 136 -25.89 45.70 -22.87
C GLN A 136 -25.83 46.23 -21.42
N ALA A 137 -24.71 46.81 -21.01
CA ALA A 137 -24.56 47.42 -19.70
C ALA A 137 -25.50 48.63 -19.53
N CYS A 138 -25.57 49.50 -20.54
CA CYS A 138 -26.41 50.70 -20.54
C CYS A 138 -27.91 50.36 -20.56
N GLU A 139 -28.31 49.34 -21.30
CA GLU A 139 -29.66 48.77 -21.27
C GLU A 139 -30.01 48.23 -19.88
N ASN A 140 -29.12 47.46 -19.24
CA ASN A 140 -29.35 46.88 -17.91
C ASN A 140 -29.59 47.94 -16.82
N ILE A 141 -28.97 49.12 -16.94
CA ILE A 141 -29.15 50.24 -16.01
C ILE A 141 -30.23 51.23 -16.47
N GLY A 142 -30.89 50.97 -17.61
CA GLY A 142 -32.03 51.74 -18.10
C GLY A 142 -31.69 53.09 -18.74
N ILE A 143 -30.45 53.29 -19.21
CA ILE A 143 -30.04 54.54 -19.87
C ILE A 143 -30.12 54.51 -21.41
N GLY A 144 -30.41 53.35 -22.01
CA GLY A 144 -30.56 53.19 -23.46
C GLY A 144 -29.24 52.98 -24.21
N ASP A 145 -29.25 53.11 -25.55
CA ASP A 145 -28.07 52.94 -26.39
C ASP A 145 -27.12 54.14 -26.26
N PRO A 146 -25.90 53.96 -25.72
CA PRO A 146 -24.95 55.06 -25.53
C PRO A 146 -24.37 55.59 -26.86
N THR A 147 -24.62 54.92 -27.98
CA THR A 147 -24.13 55.29 -29.31
C THR A 147 -25.14 56.15 -30.09
N THR A 148 -26.35 56.36 -29.57
CA THR A 148 -27.37 57.17 -30.23
C THR A 148 -26.91 58.62 -30.40
N ASP A 149 -26.86 59.08 -31.65
CA ASP A 149 -26.61 60.47 -31.99
C ASP A 149 -27.93 61.27 -31.92
N PHE A 150 -28.27 61.70 -30.70
CA PHE A 150 -29.47 62.49 -30.47
C PHE A 150 -29.48 63.83 -31.21
N GLU A 151 -28.32 64.38 -31.56
CA GLU A 151 -28.23 65.62 -32.35
C GLU A 151 -28.70 65.36 -33.80
N ALA A 152 -28.22 64.27 -34.40
CA ALA A 152 -28.65 63.85 -35.74
C ALA A 152 -30.15 63.50 -35.79
N GLU A 153 -30.67 62.77 -34.79
CA GLU A 153 -32.09 62.43 -34.71
C GLU A 153 -32.97 63.68 -34.58
N TYR A 154 -32.58 64.62 -33.73
CA TYR A 154 -33.29 65.89 -33.57
C TYR A 154 -33.25 66.72 -34.87
N ALA A 155 -32.09 66.78 -35.53
CA ALA A 155 -31.94 67.49 -36.80
C ALA A 155 -32.86 66.91 -37.89
N ALA A 156 -33.00 65.58 -37.94
CA ALA A 156 -33.92 64.90 -38.86
C ALA A 156 -35.40 65.16 -38.55
N ALA A 157 -35.78 65.19 -37.26
CA ALA A 157 -37.17 65.40 -36.85
C ALA A 157 -37.70 66.82 -37.10
N LYS A 158 -36.80 67.81 -37.22
CA LYS A 158 -37.16 69.22 -37.48
C LYS A 158 -37.30 69.55 -38.97
N ALA A 159 -36.73 68.74 -39.85
CA ALA A 159 -36.77 68.91 -41.31
C ALA A 159 -38.15 68.56 -41.89
#